data_AF-A0A9D4BD85-F1
#
_entry.id   AF-A0A9D4BD85-F1
#
_cell.length_a   1.000
_cell.length_b   1.000
_cell.length_c   1.000
_cell.angle_alpha   90.00
_cell.angle_beta   90.00
_cell.angle_gamma   90.00
#
_symmetry.space_group_name_H-M   'P 1'
#
loop_
_entity.id
_entity.type
_entity.pdbx_description
1 polymer ?
#
loop_
_entity_poly.entity_id
_entity_poly.type
_entity_poly.pdbx_seq_one_letter_code
_entity_poly.pdbx_strand_id
1 'polypeptide(L)'
;MTCDFTLIDRKEFVLLLDSLCSRLTLLNARRGGEPSRLKIAHYLSAKEGKWVDNDNVANLSECDKKLFSEMIIGYQPGKGNHLVPVLIPKDCVRGLDILCDQDVRKNVQVLETNDFLFPHTSLSHDHVGGWTCINKMCLNAKLLHPEKLTASKQRHRISTLYSALQAPESEKQYFYKHMGHSKDVNLGTYQYPQPIMEVIKVGRHLQDIDKGLIYCILRHSFKIKSYSNRVCSACNKLILSKSTSES
;
A
#
# COMPACT_ATOMS: atom_id res chain seq x y z
N MET A 1 -6.55 -29.57 -1.68
CA MET A 1 -6.12 -28.16 -1.79
C MET A 1 -5.29 -27.89 -0.56
N THR A 2 -3.98 -27.91 -0.69
CA THR A 2 -3.06 -27.69 0.44
C THR A 2 -2.95 -26.18 0.66
N CYS A 3 -3.28 -25.73 1.87
CA CYS A 3 -3.03 -24.36 2.31
C CYS A 3 -1.52 -24.14 2.33
N ASP A 4 -0.99 -23.40 1.34
CA ASP A 4 0.45 -23.11 1.22
C ASP A 4 0.95 -22.10 2.28
N PHE A 5 0.06 -21.66 3.16
CA PHE A 5 0.36 -20.75 4.26
C PHE A 5 0.32 -21.52 5.58
N THR A 6 1.40 -21.38 6.37
CA THR A 6 1.51 -21.92 7.74
C THR A 6 0.30 -21.49 8.60
N LEU A 7 -0.03 -22.24 9.64
CA LEU A 7 -0.95 -21.79 10.71
C LEU A 7 -0.43 -20.46 11.29
N ILE A 8 -1.00 -19.34 10.83
CA ILE A 8 -0.71 -17.98 11.33
C ILE A 8 -1.60 -17.74 12.55
N ASP A 9 -1.00 -17.31 13.66
CA ASP A 9 -1.77 -16.96 14.84
C ASP A 9 -2.49 -15.61 14.67
N ARG A 10 -3.53 -15.37 15.46
CA ARG A 10 -4.33 -14.14 15.38
C ARG A 10 -3.50 -12.86 15.60
N LYS A 11 -2.49 -12.88 16.47
CA LYS A 11 -1.66 -11.71 16.76
C LYS A 11 -0.75 -11.39 15.57
N GLU A 12 -0.17 -12.41 14.97
CA GLU A 12 0.67 -12.32 13.78
C GLU A 12 -0.14 -11.81 12.58
N PHE A 13 -1.36 -12.32 12.39
CA PHE A 13 -2.28 -11.83 11.37
C PHE A 13 -2.59 -10.33 11.56
N VAL A 14 -2.93 -9.92 12.79
CA VAL A 14 -3.22 -8.51 13.09
C VAL A 14 -2.01 -7.62 12.88
N LEU A 15 -0.79 -8.08 13.24
CA LEU A 15 0.43 -7.33 13.01
C LEU A 15 0.75 -7.17 11.52
N LEU A 16 0.59 -8.23 10.72
CA LEU A 16 0.74 -8.18 9.26
C LEU A 16 -0.27 -7.21 8.64
N LEU A 17 -1.53 -7.30 9.08
CA LEU A 17 -2.63 -6.45 8.64
C LEU A 17 -2.38 -4.98 8.96
N ASP A 18 -2.02 -4.65 10.21
CA ASP A 18 -1.72 -3.28 10.64
C ASP A 18 -0.50 -2.72 9.87
N SER A 19 0.51 -3.56 9.59
CA SER A 19 1.70 -3.18 8.81
C SER A 19 1.37 -2.85 7.35
N LEU A 20 0.61 -3.72 6.67
CA LEU A 20 0.24 -3.55 5.27
C LEU A 20 -0.73 -2.39 5.07
N CYS A 21 -1.73 -2.25 5.95
CA CYS A 21 -2.66 -1.13 5.93
C CYS A 21 -1.92 0.20 6.13
N SER A 22 -0.95 0.24 7.06
CA SER A 22 -0.10 1.42 7.28
C SER A 22 0.76 1.75 6.05
N ARG A 23 1.40 0.73 5.44
CA ARG A 23 2.24 0.91 4.25
C ARG A 23 1.46 1.46 3.07
N LEU A 24 0.30 0.88 2.75
CA LEU A 24 -0.55 1.41 1.68
C LEU A 24 -1.06 2.81 2.00
N THR A 25 -1.44 3.08 3.24
CA THR A 25 -1.95 4.40 3.65
C THR A 25 -0.90 5.50 3.53
N LEU A 26 0.31 5.24 4.03
CA LEU A 26 1.41 6.21 4.02
C LEU A 26 1.95 6.45 2.61
N LEU A 27 2.08 5.38 1.81
CA LEU A 27 2.57 5.49 0.43
C LEU A 27 1.59 6.29 -0.44
N ASN A 28 0.31 5.95 -0.40
CA ASN A 28 -0.65 6.56 -1.32
C ASN A 28 -0.97 8.03 -1.00
N ALA A 29 -0.49 8.56 0.13
CA ALA A 29 -0.75 9.94 0.57
C ALA A 29 -2.25 10.28 0.64
N ARG A 30 -3.11 9.26 0.78
CA ARG A 30 -4.57 9.39 0.80
C ARG A 30 -5.09 9.61 2.22
N ARG A 31 -6.39 9.92 2.37
CA ARG A 31 -7.01 9.96 3.70
C ARG A 31 -6.89 8.58 4.35
N GLY A 32 -6.69 8.53 5.67
CA GLY A 32 -6.46 7.26 6.39
C GLY A 32 -7.57 6.21 6.22
N GLY A 33 -8.80 6.64 5.92
CA GLY A 33 -9.93 5.76 5.63
C GLY A 33 -9.98 5.23 4.21
N GLU A 34 -9.25 5.80 3.25
CA GLU A 34 -9.38 5.42 1.84
C GLU A 34 -8.72 4.04 1.58
N PRO A 35 -7.40 3.83 1.77
CA PRO A 35 -6.78 2.52 1.51
C PRO A 35 -7.28 1.39 2.42
N SER A 36 -7.76 1.71 3.62
CA SER A 36 -8.32 0.71 4.56
C SER A 36 -9.68 0.14 4.12
N ARG A 37 -10.42 0.85 3.27
CA ARG A 37 -11.70 0.41 2.68
C ARG A 37 -11.55 -0.48 1.46
N LEU A 38 -10.31 -0.80 1.05
CA LEU A 38 -10.07 -1.62 -0.13
C LEU A 38 -10.70 -3.01 0.07
N LYS A 39 -11.47 -3.47 -0.92
CA LYS A 39 -12.08 -4.80 -0.93
C LYS A 39 -11.16 -5.81 -1.58
N ILE A 40 -11.30 -7.08 -1.20
CA ILE A 40 -10.57 -8.21 -1.80
C ILE A 40 -10.76 -8.22 -3.32
N ALA A 41 -12.00 -8.05 -3.80
CA ALA A 41 -12.31 -8.06 -5.24
C ALA A 41 -11.55 -6.98 -6.03
N HIS A 42 -11.37 -5.78 -5.44
CA HIS A 42 -10.61 -4.70 -6.08
C HIS A 42 -9.12 -5.03 -6.14
N TYR A 43 -8.58 -5.63 -5.08
CA TYR A 43 -7.19 -6.10 -5.03
C TYR A 43 -6.93 -7.22 -6.05
N LEU A 44 -7.78 -8.25 -6.09
CA LEU A 44 -7.65 -9.35 -7.06
C LEU A 44 -7.73 -8.84 -8.49
N SER A 45 -8.67 -7.93 -8.77
CA SER A 45 -8.77 -7.29 -10.09
C SER A 45 -7.51 -6.49 -10.47
N ALA A 46 -6.89 -5.81 -9.50
CA ALA A 46 -5.62 -5.12 -9.69
C ALA A 46 -4.46 -6.10 -9.98
N LYS A 47 -4.42 -7.22 -9.26
CA LYS A 47 -3.41 -8.27 -9.41
C LYS A 47 -3.48 -8.96 -10.77
N GLU A 48 -4.69 -9.16 -11.28
CA GLU A 48 -4.96 -9.68 -12.64
C GLU A 48 -4.64 -8.67 -13.75
N GLY A 49 -4.29 -7.43 -13.40
CA GLY A 49 -3.97 -6.39 -14.39
C GLY A 49 -5.19 -5.87 -15.15
N LYS A 50 -6.43 -6.05 -14.64
CA LYS A 50 -7.66 -5.63 -15.33
C LYS A 50 -7.72 -4.14 -15.70
N TRP A 51 -6.95 -3.32 -15.00
CA TRP A 51 -6.88 -1.88 -15.22
C TRP A 51 -5.72 -1.47 -16.12
N VAL A 52 -4.94 -2.42 -16.64
CA VAL A 52 -3.70 -2.13 -17.34
C VAL A 52 -3.77 -2.72 -18.74
N ASP A 53 -3.49 -1.88 -19.73
CA ASP A 53 -3.33 -2.32 -21.10
C ASP A 53 -1.86 -2.70 -21.35
N ASN A 54 -1.62 -3.99 -21.56
CA ASN A 54 -0.28 -4.55 -21.74
C ASN A 54 0.43 -4.03 -22.99
N ASP A 55 -0.31 -3.71 -24.06
CA ASP A 55 0.28 -3.19 -25.29
C ASP A 55 0.84 -1.78 -25.05
N ASN A 56 0.12 -0.98 -24.26
CA ASN A 56 0.59 0.34 -23.84
C ASN A 56 1.80 0.25 -22.87
N VAL A 57 1.85 -0.77 -22.00
CA VAL A 57 3.02 -1.01 -21.12
C VAL A 57 4.25 -1.41 -21.94
N ALA A 58 4.09 -2.18 -23.02
CA ALA A 58 5.19 -2.60 -23.88
C ALA A 58 5.89 -1.42 -24.58
N ASN A 59 5.14 -0.34 -24.83
CA ASN A 59 5.63 0.90 -25.47
C ASN A 59 6.31 1.88 -24.50
N LEU A 60 6.37 1.58 -23.20
CA LEU A 60 7.03 2.42 -22.21
C LEU A 60 8.56 2.41 -22.35
N SER A 61 9.21 3.45 -21.82
CA SER A 61 10.67 3.43 -21.65
C SER A 61 11.09 2.31 -20.69
N GLU A 62 12.30 1.77 -20.82
CA GLU A 62 12.78 0.70 -19.91
C GLU A 62 12.76 1.13 -18.42
N CYS A 63 13.02 2.41 -18.15
CA CYS A 63 12.91 2.98 -16.81
C CYS A 63 11.45 2.96 -16.30
N ASP A 64 10.50 3.34 -17.15
CA ASP A 64 9.08 3.33 -16.83
C ASP A 64 8.52 1.91 -16.70
N LYS A 65 8.95 0.97 -17.54
CA LYS A 65 8.61 -0.46 -17.39
C LYS A 65 9.09 -1.00 -16.06
N LYS A 66 10.32 -0.66 -15.66
CA LYS A 66 10.85 -1.08 -14.35
C LYS A 66 10.02 -0.52 -13.21
N LEU A 67 9.72 0.78 -13.22
CA LEU A 67 8.87 1.42 -12.22
C LEU A 67 7.46 0.79 -12.18
N PHE A 68 6.87 0.60 -13.35
CA PHE A 68 5.56 -0.04 -13.49
C PHE A 68 5.60 -1.47 -12.96
N SER A 69 6.70 -2.18 -13.16
CA SER A 69 6.93 -3.50 -12.60
C SER A 69 7.21 -3.50 -11.10
N GLU A 70 7.27 -2.38 -10.39
CA GLU A 70 7.45 -2.36 -8.92
C GLU A 70 6.12 -2.15 -8.17
N MET A 71 5.03 -1.86 -8.89
CA MET A 71 3.71 -1.58 -8.31
C MET A 71 2.60 -2.23 -9.12
N ILE A 72 1.47 -2.49 -8.48
CA ILE A 72 0.20 -2.77 -9.15
C ILE A 72 -0.77 -1.63 -8.82
N ILE A 73 -1.68 -1.33 -9.75
CA ILE A 73 -2.69 -0.30 -9.56
C ILE A 73 -4.08 -0.92 -9.52
N GLY A 74 -4.81 -0.60 -8.46
CA GLY A 74 -6.22 -0.94 -8.31
C GLY A 74 -7.08 0.31 -8.22
N TYR A 75 -8.40 0.12 -8.35
CA TYR A 75 -9.39 1.18 -8.17
C TYR A 75 -10.48 0.72 -7.21
N GLN A 76 -10.96 1.66 -6.40
CA GLN A 76 -12.10 1.45 -5.50
C GLN A 76 -13.10 2.61 -5.62
N PRO A 77 -14.38 2.39 -5.28
CA PRO A 77 -15.37 3.46 -5.25
C PRO A 77 -15.02 4.56 -4.25
N GLY A 78 -15.10 5.81 -4.69
CA GLY A 78 -15.01 7.02 -3.88
C GLY A 78 -16.35 7.76 -3.78
N LYS A 79 -16.32 8.97 -3.22
CA LYS A 79 -17.50 9.84 -3.16
C LYS A 79 -17.87 10.31 -4.58
N GLY A 80 -19.17 10.34 -4.90
CA GLY A 80 -19.67 10.98 -6.13
C GLY A 80 -19.37 10.21 -7.42
N ASN A 81 -19.52 8.87 -7.41
CA ASN A 81 -19.29 7.99 -8.57
C ASN A 81 -17.84 8.05 -9.14
N HIS A 82 -16.90 8.62 -8.40
CA HIS A 82 -15.50 8.68 -8.78
C HIS A 82 -14.76 7.43 -8.31
N LEU A 83 -13.88 6.88 -9.16
CA LEU A 83 -12.95 5.84 -8.77
C LEU A 83 -11.70 6.45 -8.13
N VAL A 84 -11.24 5.83 -7.05
CA VAL A 84 -10.03 6.21 -6.31
C VAL A 84 -8.93 5.21 -6.66
N PRO A 85 -7.82 5.64 -7.29
CA PRO A 85 -6.67 4.76 -7.52
C PRO A 85 -5.96 4.43 -6.20
N VAL A 86 -5.53 3.18 -6.09
CA VAL A 86 -4.69 2.66 -5.00
C VAL A 86 -3.47 1.99 -5.61
N LEU A 87 -2.31 2.58 -5.38
CA LEU A 87 -1.02 2.01 -5.73
C LEU A 87 -0.60 1.01 -4.67
N ILE A 88 -0.31 -0.22 -5.08
CA ILE A 88 0.07 -1.32 -4.22
C ILE A 88 1.49 -1.75 -4.60
N PRO A 89 2.48 -1.53 -3.72
CA PRO A 89 3.83 -2.01 -3.94
C PRO A 89 3.90 -3.52 -4.09
N LYS A 90 4.79 -4.01 -4.98
CA LYS A 90 4.99 -5.45 -5.14
C LYS A 90 5.44 -6.17 -3.87
N ASP A 91 6.18 -5.49 -2.99
CA ASP A 91 6.59 -6.09 -1.71
C ASP A 91 5.42 -6.32 -0.73
N CYS A 92 4.28 -5.65 -0.94
CA CYS A 92 3.05 -5.91 -0.18
C CYS A 92 2.29 -7.16 -0.67
N VAL A 93 2.49 -7.57 -1.93
CA VAL A 93 1.61 -8.56 -2.60
C VAL A 93 1.54 -9.87 -1.82
N ARG A 94 2.68 -10.44 -1.42
CA ARG A 94 2.70 -11.70 -0.65
C ARG A 94 1.92 -11.59 0.67
N GLY A 95 2.07 -10.47 1.37
CA GLY A 95 1.35 -10.24 2.62
C GLY A 95 -0.16 -10.05 2.41
N LEU A 96 -0.54 -9.35 1.34
CA LEU A 96 -1.94 -9.17 0.96
C LEU A 96 -2.60 -10.48 0.51
N ASP A 97 -1.87 -11.35 -0.19
CA ASP A 97 -2.32 -12.70 -0.55
C ASP A 97 -2.67 -13.52 0.70
N ILE A 98 -1.82 -13.47 1.74
CA ILE A 98 -2.10 -14.09 3.05
C ILE A 98 -3.38 -13.52 3.69
N LEU A 99 -3.60 -12.20 3.62
CA LEU A 99 -4.82 -11.58 4.17
C LEU A 99 -6.10 -11.96 3.41
N CYS A 100 -5.97 -12.36 2.14
CA CYS A 100 -7.07 -12.80 1.29
C CYS A 100 -7.37 -14.30 1.39
N ASP A 101 -6.43 -15.08 1.92
CA ASP A 101 -6.57 -16.53 2.05
C ASP A 101 -7.73 -16.89 3.00
N GLN A 102 -8.64 -17.73 2.51
CA GLN A 102 -9.89 -18.06 3.23
C GLN A 102 -9.62 -18.93 4.47
N ASP A 103 -8.65 -19.83 4.40
CA ASP A 103 -8.31 -20.70 5.53
C ASP A 103 -7.64 -19.88 6.64
N VAL A 104 -6.73 -18.96 6.29
CA VAL A 104 -6.12 -18.01 7.23
C VAL A 104 -7.18 -17.12 7.88
N ARG A 105 -8.08 -16.52 7.08
CA ARG A 105 -9.18 -15.67 7.58
C ARG A 105 -10.10 -16.43 8.54
N LYS A 106 -10.46 -17.67 8.21
CA LYS A 106 -11.27 -18.54 9.07
C LYS A 106 -10.55 -18.86 10.38
N ASN A 107 -9.27 -19.19 10.33
CA ASN A 107 -8.46 -19.53 11.51
C ASN A 107 -8.39 -18.37 12.53
N VAL A 108 -8.33 -17.12 12.05
CA VAL A 108 -8.24 -15.92 12.90
C VAL A 108 -9.59 -15.26 13.19
N GLN A 109 -10.70 -15.96 12.92
CA GLN A 109 -12.07 -15.55 13.19
C GLN A 109 -12.47 -14.24 12.49
N VAL A 110 -12.05 -14.07 11.23
CA VAL A 110 -12.66 -13.10 10.33
C VAL A 110 -14.01 -13.65 9.88
N LEU A 111 -15.02 -12.79 9.83
CA LEU A 111 -16.35 -13.17 9.37
C LEU A 111 -16.31 -13.55 7.88
N GLU A 112 -16.92 -14.67 7.51
CA GLU A 112 -16.91 -15.19 6.13
C GLU A 112 -17.48 -14.19 5.11
N THR A 113 -18.47 -13.39 5.53
CA THR A 113 -19.08 -12.35 4.69
C THR A 113 -18.30 -11.03 4.65
N ASN A 114 -17.19 -10.90 5.39
CA ASN A 114 -16.39 -9.68 5.38
C ASN A 114 -15.51 -9.64 4.12
N ASP A 115 -15.80 -8.71 3.21
CA ASP A 115 -15.14 -8.58 1.91
C ASP A 115 -13.99 -7.54 1.90
N PHE A 116 -13.68 -6.94 3.05
CA PHE A 116 -12.56 -6.01 3.18
C PHE A 116 -11.22 -6.75 3.14
N LEU A 117 -10.25 -6.11 2.49
CA LEU A 117 -8.85 -6.56 2.46
C LEU A 117 -8.20 -6.44 3.85
N PHE A 118 -8.63 -5.46 4.64
CA PHE A 118 -8.15 -5.21 5.99
C PHE A 118 -9.28 -5.40 7.03
N PRO A 119 -9.76 -6.63 7.25
CA PRO A 119 -10.91 -6.91 8.11
C PRO A 119 -10.59 -6.72 9.60
N HIS A 120 -11.62 -6.46 10.41
CA HIS A 120 -11.53 -6.69 11.85
C HIS A 120 -11.56 -8.21 12.16
N THR A 121 -10.72 -8.64 13.10
CA THR A 121 -10.83 -9.98 13.72
C THR A 121 -11.88 -9.91 14.85
N SER A 122 -12.55 -11.03 15.18
CA SER A 122 -13.76 -11.13 16.04
C SER A 122 -15.10 -10.99 15.31
N LEU A 123 -15.28 -11.66 14.17
CA LEU A 123 -16.58 -11.82 13.51
C LEU A 123 -17.29 -10.48 13.18
N SER A 124 -16.53 -9.45 12.86
CA SER A 124 -17.07 -8.13 12.48
C SER A 124 -17.24 -8.00 10.97
N HIS A 125 -18.24 -7.23 10.54
CA HIS A 125 -18.41 -6.80 9.15
C HIS A 125 -17.53 -5.60 8.77
N ASP A 126 -16.86 -4.98 9.75
CA ASP A 126 -16.12 -3.74 9.54
C ASP A 126 -14.63 -4.01 9.21
N HIS A 127 -13.93 -2.95 8.84
CA HIS A 127 -12.51 -2.94 8.51
C HIS A 127 -11.73 -2.08 9.51
N VAL A 128 -10.43 -2.35 9.64
CA VAL A 128 -9.58 -1.52 10.51
C VAL A 128 -9.45 -0.10 9.97
N GLY A 129 -9.28 0.87 10.86
CA GLY A 129 -8.96 2.25 10.45
C GLY A 129 -7.47 2.43 10.16
N GLY A 130 -7.12 2.97 8.99
CA GLY A 130 -5.71 3.19 8.62
C GLY A 130 -4.95 4.12 9.59
N TRP A 131 -5.63 5.10 10.20
CA TRP A 131 -5.02 5.92 11.26
C TRP A 131 -4.64 5.06 12.49
N THR A 132 -5.53 4.17 12.90
CA THR A 132 -5.32 3.26 14.03
C THR A 132 -4.16 2.31 13.75
N CYS A 133 -4.09 1.74 12.55
CA CYS A 133 -2.98 0.90 12.12
C CYS A 133 -1.64 1.65 12.21
N ILE A 134 -1.56 2.85 11.64
CA ILE A 134 -0.33 3.67 11.67
C ILE A 134 0.06 3.95 13.12
N ASN A 135 -0.88 4.38 13.96
CA ASN A 135 -0.60 4.70 15.36
C ASN A 135 -0.06 3.48 16.12
N LYS A 136 -0.69 2.30 15.97
CA LYS A 136 -0.19 1.06 16.56
C LYS A 136 1.23 0.73 16.09
N MET A 137 1.51 0.87 14.79
CA MET A 137 2.83 0.60 14.24
C MET A 137 3.89 1.57 14.77
N CYS A 138 3.56 2.86 14.90
CA CYS A 138 4.45 3.87 15.50
C CYS A 138 4.77 3.55 16.96
N LEU A 139 3.77 3.12 17.76
CA LEU A 139 3.95 2.74 19.15
C LEU A 139 4.78 1.45 19.27
N ASN A 140 4.51 0.44 18.45
CA ASN A 140 5.28 -0.80 18.41
C ASN A 140 6.75 -0.55 18.01
N ALA A 141 6.99 0.41 17.12
CA ALA A 141 8.32 0.85 16.72
C ALA A 141 9.01 1.76 17.76
N LYS A 142 8.32 2.13 18.85
CA LYS A 142 8.83 3.01 19.92
C LYS A 142 9.34 4.35 19.39
N LEU A 143 8.63 4.94 18.43
CA LEU A 143 8.97 6.27 17.94
C LEU A 143 8.86 7.30 19.07
N LEU A 144 9.79 8.24 19.13
CA LEU A 144 9.78 9.33 20.13
C LEU A 144 8.58 10.26 19.96
N HIS A 145 8.12 10.43 18.72
CA HIS A 145 7.05 11.35 18.33
C HIS A 145 6.05 10.67 17.38
N PRO A 146 5.29 9.65 17.85
CA PRO A 146 4.34 8.92 17.01
C PRO A 146 3.26 9.84 16.42
N GLU A 147 2.92 10.92 17.11
CA GLU A 147 1.96 11.94 16.67
C GLU A 147 2.41 12.69 15.42
N LYS A 148 3.71 12.67 15.08
CA LYS A 148 4.25 13.30 13.86
C LYS A 148 4.08 12.44 12.62
N LEU A 149 3.88 11.13 12.77
CA LEU A 149 3.66 10.21 11.66
C LEU A 149 2.19 9.76 11.62
N THR A 150 1.36 10.55 10.92
CA THR A 150 -0.06 10.25 10.70
C THR A 150 -0.41 10.33 9.22
N ALA A 151 -1.51 9.70 8.80
CA ALA A 151 -2.00 9.80 7.42
C ALA A 151 -2.16 11.25 6.96
N SER A 152 -2.72 12.12 7.81
CA SER A 152 -2.93 13.54 7.51
C SER A 152 -1.61 14.31 7.37
N LYS A 153 -0.64 14.09 8.29
CA LYS A 153 0.67 14.74 8.22
C LYS A 153 1.49 14.24 7.02
N GLN A 154 1.40 12.96 6.70
CA GLN A 154 2.06 12.40 5.53
C GLN A 154 1.44 12.93 4.23
N ARG A 155 0.11 12.99 4.14
CA ARG A 155 -0.60 13.63 3.02
C ARG A 155 -0.14 15.08 2.83
N HIS A 156 -0.08 15.85 3.90
CA HIS A 156 0.40 17.23 3.85
C HIS A 156 1.87 17.31 3.40
N ARG A 157 2.74 16.50 3.99
CA ARG A 157 4.17 16.44 3.63
C ARG A 157 4.37 16.12 2.16
N ILE A 158 3.69 15.10 1.63
CA ILE A 158 3.81 14.71 0.22
C ILE A 158 3.26 15.83 -0.68
N SER A 159 2.16 16.47 -0.31
CA SER A 159 1.66 17.66 -1.03
C SER A 159 2.72 18.75 -1.14
N THR A 160 3.37 19.10 -0.04
CA THR A 160 4.40 20.14 -0.01
C THR A 160 5.61 19.77 -0.86
N LEU A 161 6.07 18.51 -0.76
CA LEU A 161 7.19 18.02 -1.59
C LEU A 161 6.86 18.10 -3.08
N TYR A 162 5.64 17.69 -3.48
CA TYR A 162 5.21 17.77 -4.87
C TYR A 162 5.04 19.19 -5.38
N SER A 163 4.52 20.12 -4.57
CA SER A 163 4.43 21.52 -4.96
C SER A 163 5.81 22.12 -5.25
N ALA A 164 6.83 21.70 -4.48
CA ALA A 164 8.22 22.12 -4.64
C ALA A 164 8.98 21.44 -5.79
N LEU A 165 8.45 20.35 -6.38
CA LEU A 165 9.08 19.72 -7.55
C LEU A 165 9.10 20.68 -8.74
N GLN A 166 10.23 20.75 -9.44
CA GLN A 166 10.34 21.43 -10.74
C GLN A 166 9.77 20.56 -11.86
N ALA A 167 8.51 20.14 -11.70
CA ALA A 167 7.76 19.37 -12.69
C ALA A 167 6.76 20.28 -13.44
N PRO A 168 6.39 19.94 -14.69
CA PRO A 168 5.35 20.66 -15.42
C PRO A 168 4.03 20.71 -14.64
N GLU A 169 3.27 21.80 -14.77
CA GLU A 169 2.00 21.97 -14.04
C GLU A 169 0.98 20.86 -14.37
N SER A 170 1.02 20.37 -15.61
CA SER A 170 0.22 19.25 -16.08
C SER A 170 0.49 17.95 -15.31
N GLU A 171 1.73 17.72 -14.87
CA GLU A 171 2.12 16.59 -14.02
C GLU A 171 1.70 16.79 -12.57
N LYS A 172 1.80 18.02 -12.05
CA LYS A 172 1.31 18.36 -10.71
C LYS A 172 -0.20 18.19 -10.58
N GLN A 173 -0.97 18.54 -11.63
CA GLN A 173 -2.41 18.34 -11.67
C GLN A 173 -2.82 16.87 -11.54
N TYR A 174 -2.07 15.95 -12.16
CA TYR A 174 -2.31 14.51 -11.96
C TYR A 174 -2.15 14.10 -10.52
N PHE A 175 -1.09 14.58 -9.86
CA PHE A 175 -0.87 14.29 -8.46
C PHE A 175 -1.97 14.87 -7.54
N TYR A 176 -2.48 16.08 -7.82
CA TYR A 176 -3.60 16.66 -7.08
C TYR A 176 -4.96 15.98 -7.37
N LYS A 177 -5.09 15.30 -8.52
CA LYS A 177 -6.23 14.44 -8.86
C LYS A 177 -6.12 13.06 -8.18
N HIS A 178 -4.91 12.49 -8.12
CA HIS A 178 -4.54 11.62 -6.99
C HIS A 178 -4.72 12.40 -5.69
N MET A 179 -4.53 11.95 -4.46
CA MET A 179 -4.94 12.75 -3.25
C MET A 179 -6.42 13.21 -3.11
N GLY A 180 -7.17 13.55 -4.17
CA GLY A 180 -8.54 14.10 -4.14
C GLY A 180 -8.60 15.58 -3.79
N HIS A 181 -7.75 16.42 -4.42
CA HIS A 181 -7.71 17.88 -4.25
C HIS A 181 -8.29 18.68 -5.43
N SER A 182 -8.78 18.05 -6.50
CA SER A 182 -9.25 18.79 -7.68
C SER A 182 -10.58 19.52 -7.45
N LYS A 183 -10.67 20.77 -7.93
CA LYS A 183 -11.90 21.58 -7.96
C LYS A 183 -12.61 21.57 -9.32
N ASP A 184 -11.92 21.42 -10.43
CA ASP A 184 -12.46 21.28 -11.78
C ASP A 184 -11.27 21.16 -12.71
N VAL A 185 -11.19 20.15 -13.57
CA VAL A 185 -10.22 20.16 -14.68
C VAL A 185 -10.85 19.49 -15.90
N ASN A 186 -11.04 20.30 -16.95
CA ASN A 186 -11.35 19.87 -18.31
C ASN A 186 -10.37 18.78 -18.76
N LEU A 187 -10.88 17.55 -18.93
CA LEU A 187 -10.16 16.39 -19.47
C LEU A 187 -9.99 16.51 -20.99
N GLY A 188 -9.29 17.56 -21.43
CA GLY A 188 -8.80 17.66 -22.80
C GLY A 188 -7.35 17.22 -22.83
N THR A 189 -7.01 16.26 -23.69
CA THR A 189 -5.62 16.00 -24.15
C THR A 189 -4.73 15.09 -23.27
N TYR A 190 -5.18 13.89 -22.91
CA TYR A 190 -4.22 12.85 -22.49
C TYR A 190 -4.37 11.57 -23.28
N GLN A 191 -3.33 11.25 -24.06
CA GLN A 191 -3.26 10.10 -24.98
C GLN A 191 -2.84 8.78 -24.31
N TYR A 192 -2.53 8.78 -23.00
CA TYR A 192 -2.12 7.58 -22.26
C TYR A 192 -3.22 7.08 -21.32
N PRO A 193 -3.37 5.74 -21.14
CA PRO A 193 -4.30 5.20 -20.16
C PRO A 193 -4.05 5.78 -18.78
N GLN A 194 -5.12 6.29 -18.14
CA GLN A 194 -5.05 6.88 -16.79
C GLN A 194 -4.28 6.00 -15.77
N PRO A 195 -4.39 4.66 -15.77
CA PRO A 195 -3.68 3.80 -14.83
C PRO A 195 -2.15 3.81 -15.02
N ILE A 196 -1.68 3.87 -16.26
CA ILE A 196 -0.25 3.94 -16.58
C ILE A 196 0.32 5.30 -16.16
N MET A 197 -0.41 6.38 -16.43
CA MET A 197 -0.02 7.74 -16.01
C MET A 197 0.05 7.86 -14.49
N GLU A 198 -0.90 7.27 -13.77
CA GLU A 198 -0.91 7.25 -12.30
C GLU A 198 0.37 6.58 -11.76
N VAL A 199 0.73 5.40 -12.27
CA VAL A 199 1.93 4.69 -11.82
C VAL A 199 3.21 5.44 -12.18
N ILE A 200 3.32 5.98 -13.41
CA ILE A 200 4.55 6.63 -13.88
C ILE A 200 4.74 8.01 -13.24
N LYS A 201 3.70 8.84 -13.20
CA LYS A 201 3.78 10.22 -12.72
C LYS A 201 3.63 10.32 -11.22
N VAL A 202 2.75 9.53 -10.61
CA VAL A 202 2.51 9.58 -9.18
C VAL A 202 3.35 8.52 -8.45
N GLY A 203 3.33 7.28 -8.94
CA GLY A 203 4.09 6.19 -8.32
C GLY A 203 5.59 6.45 -8.23
N ARG A 204 6.22 7.07 -9.24
CA ARG A 204 7.65 7.40 -9.23
C ARG A 204 8.05 8.23 -8.01
N HIS A 205 7.46 9.41 -7.86
CA HIS A 205 7.85 10.31 -6.76
C HIS A 205 7.40 9.75 -5.40
N LEU A 206 6.27 9.04 -5.32
CA LEU A 206 5.88 8.37 -4.08
C LEU A 206 6.91 7.31 -3.66
N GLN A 207 7.44 6.52 -4.60
CA GLN A 207 8.52 5.58 -4.32
C GLN A 207 9.81 6.27 -3.89
N ASP A 208 10.19 7.38 -4.55
CA ASP A 208 11.40 8.13 -4.18
C ASP A 208 11.28 8.71 -2.77
N ILE A 209 10.09 9.22 -2.43
CA ILE A 209 9.77 9.70 -1.08
C ILE A 209 9.78 8.54 -0.06
N ASP A 210 9.26 7.36 -0.43
CA ASP A 210 9.25 6.16 0.43
C ASP A 210 10.67 5.64 0.68
N LYS A 211 11.50 5.52 -0.37
CA LYS A 211 12.91 5.14 -0.30
C LYS A 211 13.71 6.13 0.55
N GLY A 212 13.44 7.44 0.42
CA GLY A 212 14.04 8.48 1.26
C GLY A 212 13.59 8.44 2.73
N LEU A 213 12.32 8.09 3.00
CA LEU A 213 11.79 7.92 4.36
C LEU A 213 12.44 6.73 5.07
N ILE A 214 12.62 5.62 4.35
CA ILE A 214 13.39 4.47 4.83
C ILE A 214 14.82 4.90 5.15
N TYR A 215 15.51 5.62 4.25
CA TYR A 215 16.89 6.06 4.48
C TYR A 215 17.06 7.01 5.69
N CYS A 216 16.12 7.94 5.93
CA CYS A 216 16.18 8.85 7.08
C CYS A 216 15.90 8.15 8.43
N ILE A 217 14.97 7.19 8.47
CA ILE A 217 14.74 6.35 9.65
C ILE A 217 15.98 5.50 9.95
N LEU A 218 16.69 5.04 8.91
CA LEU A 218 17.93 4.28 9.03
C LEU A 218 19.16 5.14 9.40
N ARG A 219 19.10 6.48 9.34
CA ARG A 219 20.25 7.35 9.67
C ARG A 219 20.25 7.87 11.10
N HIS A 220 19.07 8.05 11.70
CA HIS A 220 18.91 8.56 13.07
C HIS A 220 18.87 7.47 14.16
N SER A 221 18.98 6.19 13.79
CA SER A 221 18.90 5.09 14.75
C SER A 221 19.76 3.90 14.36
N PHE A 222 21.07 4.05 14.16
CA PHE A 222 21.89 2.90 13.76
C PHE A 222 23.16 2.66 14.59
N LYS A 223 23.09 1.62 15.43
CA LYS A 223 24.09 0.54 15.41
C LYS A 223 23.36 -0.78 15.17
N ILE A 224 22.86 -1.02 13.95
CA ILE A 224 22.53 -2.38 13.53
C ILE A 224 23.04 -2.61 12.09
N LYS A 225 23.97 -3.53 11.92
CA LYS A 225 24.50 -3.93 10.62
C LYS A 225 23.38 -4.32 9.65
N SER A 226 23.46 -3.79 8.42
CA SER A 226 22.73 -4.18 7.21
C SER A 226 21.20 -4.32 7.34
N TYR A 227 20.49 -3.25 6.99
CA TYR A 227 19.02 -3.21 6.85
C TYR A 227 18.65 -2.84 5.40
N SER A 228 18.96 -3.73 4.45
CA SER A 228 18.23 -3.80 3.16
C SER A 228 17.23 -4.96 3.11
N ASN A 229 17.06 -5.72 4.21
CA ASN A 229 16.32 -6.99 4.22
C ASN A 229 15.34 -7.18 5.39
N ARG A 230 14.98 -6.13 6.15
CA ARG A 230 14.37 -6.36 7.49
C ARG A 230 12.99 -5.77 7.80
N VAL A 231 12.35 -5.03 6.89
CA VAL A 231 10.86 -4.97 6.90
C VAL A 231 10.30 -6.33 6.46
N CYS A 232 11.05 -7.02 5.59
CA CYS A 232 10.81 -8.40 5.20
C CYS A 232 11.07 -9.40 6.35
N SER A 233 11.81 -9.09 7.43
CA SER A 233 12.15 -10.12 8.44
C SER A 233 11.07 -10.37 9.48
N ALA A 234 10.13 -9.45 9.74
CA ALA A 234 8.96 -9.78 10.56
C ALA A 234 8.02 -10.70 9.77
N CYS A 235 7.81 -10.43 8.48
CA CYS A 235 7.08 -11.33 7.57
C CYS A 235 7.84 -12.65 7.32
N ASN A 236 9.17 -12.64 7.16
CA ASN A 236 9.97 -13.84 6.86
C ASN A 236 10.37 -14.64 8.10
N LYS A 237 10.52 -14.06 9.30
CA LYS A 237 10.77 -14.85 10.53
C LYS A 237 9.55 -15.68 10.93
N LEU A 238 8.36 -15.17 10.63
CA LEU A 238 7.10 -15.88 10.73
C LEU A 238 7.02 -17.08 9.76
N ILE A 239 7.70 -16.97 8.61
CA ILE A 239 7.69 -17.95 7.52
C ILE A 239 8.84 -18.96 7.62
N LEU A 240 9.97 -18.62 8.24
CA LEU A 240 11.20 -19.44 8.27
C LEU A 240 11.50 -20.11 9.62
N SER A 241 10.70 -19.89 10.68
CA SER A 241 10.97 -20.47 12.01
C SER A 241 10.50 -21.93 12.17
N LYS A 242 9.91 -22.54 11.13
CA LYS A 242 9.44 -23.95 11.18
C LYS A 242 10.06 -24.89 10.13
N SER A 243 11.00 -24.44 9.31
CA SER A 243 11.70 -25.34 8.35
C SER A 243 12.94 -26.02 8.93
N THR A 244 13.19 -25.93 10.23
CA THR A 244 14.27 -26.65 10.92
C THR A 244 13.79 -27.20 12.26
N SER A 245 12.91 -28.19 12.21
CA SER A 245 12.67 -29.12 13.33
C SER A 245 12.07 -30.43 12.80
N GLU A 246 12.69 -31.02 11.77
CA GLU A 246 12.57 -32.45 11.47
C GLU A 246 13.96 -32.97 11.08
N SER A 247 14.65 -33.48 12.09
CA SER A 247 15.68 -34.52 12.01
C SER A 247 15.88 -35.08 13.42
#